data_AF-A0A3C1SDM2-F1
#
_entry.id   AF-A0A3C1SDM2-F1
#
_cell.length_a   1.000
_cell.length_b   1.000
_cell.length_c   1.000
_cell.angle_alpha   90.00
_cell.angle_beta   90.00
_cell.angle_gamma   90.00
#
_symmetry.space_group_name_H-M   'P 1'
#
loop_
_entity.id
_entity.type
_entity.pdbx_description
1 polymer ?
#
loop_
_entity_poly.entity_id
_entity_poly.type
_entity_poly.pdbx_seq_one_letter_code
_entity_poly.pdbx_strand_id
1 'polypeptide(L)'
;MELRNLLEKRKTEIVRKWFDAVADTYPADTSRFLKSQKDPFANPVGSTTLHGLQSAFEEILSQGNPERIREFLDPIIRIRAVQSFTASHATAFVFYLKHLVKELADKEACKPEEIFDFWSKLDAVALIAFDIYMTCREKVYEIKASEQRDRTFRAFHRAGLVNETPEDKPGLE
;
A
#
# COMPACT_ATOMS: atom_id res chain seq x y z
N MET A 1 13.07 3.31 28.84
CA MET A 1 13.90 3.57 27.63
C MET A 1 13.08 4.46 26.69
N GLU A 2 13.69 5.38 25.94
CA GLU A 2 12.95 6.16 24.92
C GLU A 2 12.39 5.21 23.86
N LEU A 3 11.12 5.38 23.49
CA LEU A 3 10.40 4.53 22.54
C LEU A 3 11.14 4.43 21.21
N ARG A 4 11.62 5.55 20.68
CA ARG A 4 12.37 5.58 19.41
C ARG A 4 13.58 4.64 19.46
N ASN A 5 14.38 4.72 20.51
CA ASN A 5 15.57 3.86 20.68
C ASN A 5 15.20 2.38 20.80
N LEU A 6 14.05 2.05 21.40
CA LEU A 6 13.52 0.68 21.44
C LEU A 6 13.16 0.18 20.04
N LEU A 7 12.42 1.00 19.30
CA LEU A 7 11.95 0.66 17.96
C LEU A 7 13.09 0.54 16.95
N GLU A 8 14.12 1.39 17.05
CA GLU A 8 15.34 1.27 16.25
C GLU A 8 16.09 -0.03 16.56
N LYS A 9 16.28 -0.38 17.84
CA LYS A 9 16.93 -1.63 18.25
C LYS A 9 16.18 -2.88 17.80
N ARG A 10 14.85 -2.83 17.75
CA ARG A 10 13.97 -3.96 17.41
C ARG A 10 13.43 -3.89 15.97
N LYS A 11 13.94 -2.97 15.15
CA LYS A 11 13.47 -2.71 13.79
C LYS A 11 13.33 -3.96 12.93
N THR A 12 14.37 -4.79 12.87
CA THR A 12 14.35 -6.00 12.02
C THR A 12 13.25 -6.98 12.43
N GLU A 13 12.99 -7.12 13.73
CA GLU A 13 11.91 -7.96 14.24
C GLU A 13 10.54 -7.36 13.93
N ILE A 14 10.38 -6.06 14.17
CA ILE A 14 9.12 -5.35 13.93
C ILE A 14 8.74 -5.43 12.45
N VAL A 15 9.66 -5.08 11.55
CA VAL A 15 9.39 -5.08 10.11
C VAL A 15 9.09 -6.49 9.61
N ARG A 16 9.77 -7.52 10.12
CA ARG A 16 9.46 -8.91 9.77
C ARG A 16 8.05 -9.29 10.21
N LYS A 17 7.67 -9.03 11.48
CA LYS A 17 6.31 -9.30 11.98
C LYS A 17 5.26 -8.48 11.23
N TRP A 18 5.60 -7.26 10.81
CA TRP A 18 4.73 -6.40 10.04
C TRP A 18 4.50 -6.94 8.63
N PHE A 19 5.57 -7.38 7.96
CA PHE A 19 5.50 -8.09 6.69
C PHE A 19 4.65 -9.35 6.79
N ASP A 20 4.84 -10.15 7.85
CA ASP A 20 4.08 -11.37 8.05
C ASP A 20 2.57 -11.08 8.14
N ALA A 21 2.17 -10.02 8.84
CA ALA A 21 0.78 -9.59 8.92
C ALA A 21 0.22 -9.07 7.59
N VAL A 22 1.05 -8.43 6.75
CA VAL A 22 0.63 -8.04 5.40
C VAL A 22 0.42 -9.28 4.53
N ALA A 23 1.37 -10.21 4.55
CA ALA A 23 1.30 -11.46 3.81
C ALA A 23 0.11 -12.33 4.25
N ASP A 24 -0.24 -12.33 5.53
CA ASP A 24 -1.40 -13.06 6.06
C ASP A 24 -2.76 -12.47 5.68
N THR A 25 -2.79 -11.30 5.05
CA THR A 25 -4.03 -10.78 4.44
C THR A 25 -4.38 -11.47 3.12
N TYR A 26 -3.46 -12.25 2.57
CA TYR A 26 -3.65 -13.04 1.35
C TYR A 26 -4.16 -14.45 1.68
N PRO A 27 -4.75 -15.17 0.70
CA PRO A 27 -5.06 -16.60 0.85
C PRO A 27 -3.84 -17.41 1.31
N ALA A 28 -4.08 -18.48 2.06
CA ALA A 28 -3.05 -19.24 2.77
C ALA A 28 -1.85 -19.66 1.88
N ASP A 29 -2.11 -20.14 0.66
CA ASP A 29 -1.07 -20.55 -0.27
C ASP A 29 -0.21 -19.36 -0.74
N THR A 30 -0.86 -18.23 -1.03
CA THR A 30 -0.16 -16.99 -1.38
C THR A 30 0.64 -16.45 -0.20
N SER A 31 0.07 -16.42 1.01
CA SER A 31 0.80 -16.02 2.23
C SER A 31 2.06 -16.87 2.42
N ARG A 32 1.92 -18.20 2.34
CA ARG A 32 3.05 -19.13 2.47
C ARG A 32 4.11 -18.85 1.40
N PHE A 33 3.71 -18.70 0.14
CA PHE A 33 4.63 -18.38 -0.95
C PHE A 33 5.40 -17.07 -0.71
N LEU A 34 4.68 -15.99 -0.39
CA LEU A 34 5.25 -14.66 -0.14
C LEU A 34 6.29 -14.69 0.98
N LYS A 35 6.07 -15.53 2.01
CA LYS A 35 6.97 -15.70 3.16
C LYS A 35 8.15 -16.63 2.89
N SER A 36 7.97 -17.68 2.08
CA SER A 36 9.01 -18.70 1.86
C SER A 36 9.96 -18.40 0.70
N GLN A 37 9.46 -17.75 -0.36
CA GLN A 37 10.26 -17.48 -1.56
C GLN A 37 11.07 -16.20 -1.36
N LYS A 38 12.41 -16.31 -1.41
CA LYS A 38 13.33 -15.19 -1.17
C LYS A 38 13.84 -14.53 -2.43
N ASP A 39 13.78 -15.22 -3.57
CA ASP A 39 14.24 -14.66 -4.84
C ASP A 39 13.31 -13.51 -5.28
N PRO A 40 13.83 -12.27 -5.46
CA PRO A 40 13.01 -11.12 -5.85
C PRO A 40 12.36 -11.26 -7.22
N PHE A 41 12.96 -12.02 -8.13
CA PHE A 41 12.38 -12.26 -9.45
C PHE A 41 11.19 -13.23 -9.39
N ALA A 42 11.30 -14.30 -8.61
CA ALA A 42 10.21 -15.23 -8.37
C ALA A 42 9.12 -14.66 -7.44
N ASN A 43 9.48 -13.76 -6.52
CA ASN A 43 8.56 -13.16 -5.53
C ASN A 43 8.65 -11.62 -5.52
N PRO A 44 8.22 -10.96 -6.61
CA PRO A 44 8.29 -9.50 -6.70
C PRO A 44 7.37 -8.83 -5.67
N VAL A 45 6.18 -9.38 -5.42
CA VAL A 45 5.23 -8.82 -4.45
C VAL A 45 5.80 -8.85 -3.03
N GLY A 46 6.38 -9.97 -2.61
CA GLY A 46 7.00 -10.10 -1.29
C GLY A 46 8.20 -9.16 -1.14
N SER A 47 9.07 -9.10 -2.15
CA SER A 47 10.24 -8.21 -2.15
C SER A 47 9.85 -6.72 -2.09
N THR A 48 8.93 -6.28 -2.95
CA THR A 48 8.41 -4.89 -2.95
C THR A 48 7.75 -4.55 -1.62
N THR A 49 6.96 -5.46 -1.07
CA THR A 49 6.30 -5.24 0.22
C THR A 49 7.33 -5.10 1.33
N LEU A 50 8.28 -6.04 1.45
CA LEU A 50 9.27 -6.00 2.51
C LEU A 50 10.13 -4.72 2.44
N HIS A 51 10.59 -4.35 1.25
CA HIS A 51 11.40 -3.15 1.05
C HIS A 51 10.62 -1.87 1.41
N GLY A 52 9.39 -1.73 0.89
CA GLY A 52 8.56 -0.57 1.20
C GLY A 52 8.23 -0.45 2.69
N LEU A 53 7.97 -1.57 3.38
CA LEU A 53 7.75 -1.58 4.83
C LEU A 53 9.01 -1.20 5.61
N GLN A 54 10.20 -1.65 5.19
CA GLN A 54 11.46 -1.24 5.81
C GLN A 54 11.67 0.27 5.70
N SER A 55 11.57 0.82 4.50
CA SER A 55 11.76 2.24 4.24
C SER A 55 10.69 3.11 4.90
N ALA A 56 9.42 2.69 4.87
CA ALA A 56 8.34 3.39 5.57
C ALA A 56 8.55 3.39 7.08
N PHE A 57 8.97 2.27 7.68
CA PHE A 57 9.23 2.20 9.12
C PHE A 57 10.38 3.14 9.54
N GLU A 58 11.46 3.19 8.75
CA GLU A 58 12.56 4.15 8.98
C GLU A 58 12.09 5.60 8.92
N GLU A 59 11.26 5.94 7.94
CA GLU A 59 10.75 7.29 7.79
C GLU A 59 9.74 7.67 8.90
N ILE A 60 8.93 6.71 9.39
CA ILE A 60 8.02 6.94 10.54
C ILE A 60 8.82 7.25 11.81
N LEU A 61 9.95 6.56 12.02
CA LEU A 61 10.83 6.79 13.18
C LEU A 61 11.61 8.10 13.08
N SER A 62 11.76 8.68 11.88
CA SER A 62 12.43 9.94 11.65
C SER A 62 11.45 11.13 11.78
N GLN A 63 11.49 12.07 10.84
CA GLN A 63 10.61 13.24 10.80
C GLN A 63 9.22 12.91 10.23
N GLY A 64 9.06 11.77 9.55
CA GLY A 64 7.78 11.36 8.96
C GLY A 64 7.38 12.23 7.78
N ASN A 65 8.30 12.45 6.83
CA ASN A 65 8.00 13.22 5.62
C ASN A 65 6.85 12.56 4.83
N PRO A 66 5.70 13.25 4.66
CA PRO A 66 4.52 12.67 4.01
C PRO A 66 4.78 12.15 2.59
N GLU A 67 5.61 12.85 1.81
CA GLU A 67 5.91 12.47 0.43
C GLU A 67 6.77 11.22 0.35
N ARG A 68 7.74 11.07 1.25
CA ARG A 68 8.56 9.86 1.33
C ARG A 68 7.75 8.66 1.81
N ILE A 69 6.88 8.87 2.80
CA ILE A 69 5.92 7.84 3.24
C ILE A 69 5.04 7.42 2.06
N ARG A 70 4.51 8.38 1.29
CA ARG A 70 3.72 8.10 0.09
C ARG A 70 4.52 7.27 -0.92
N GLU A 71 5.75 7.66 -1.22
CA GLU A 71 6.66 6.96 -2.14
C GLU A 71 6.87 5.50 -1.73
N PHE A 72 7.14 5.24 -0.44
CA PHE A 72 7.42 3.88 0.04
C PHE A 72 6.17 3.00 0.15
N LEU A 73 5.01 3.58 0.42
CA LEU A 73 3.76 2.84 0.55
C LEU A 73 3.05 2.60 -0.79
N ASP A 74 3.26 3.46 -1.80
CA ASP A 74 2.57 3.38 -3.09
C ASP A 74 2.69 2.01 -3.76
N PRO A 75 3.90 1.42 -3.93
CA PRO A 75 4.02 0.13 -4.59
C PRO A 75 3.22 -0.99 -3.91
N ILE A 76 3.20 -1.00 -2.57
CA ILE A 76 2.49 -2.00 -1.76
C ILE A 76 0.99 -1.85 -1.97
N ILE A 77 0.48 -0.62 -1.81
CA ILE A 77 -0.95 -0.34 -1.83
C ILE A 77 -1.50 -0.45 -3.25
N ARG A 78 -0.73 -0.05 -4.27
CA ARG A 78 -1.07 -0.17 -5.69
C ARG A 78 -1.31 -1.63 -6.08
N ILE A 79 -0.42 -2.55 -5.68
CA ILE A 79 -0.60 -4.00 -5.90
C ILE A 79 -1.94 -4.46 -5.29
N ARG A 80 -2.20 -4.08 -4.04
CA ARG A 80 -3.42 -4.47 -3.31
C ARG A 80 -4.68 -3.85 -3.90
N ALA A 81 -4.60 -2.62 -4.42
CA ALA A 81 -5.71 -1.95 -5.09
C ALA A 81 -6.11 -2.68 -6.38
N VAL A 82 -5.14 -3.13 -7.17
CA VAL A 82 -5.37 -3.91 -8.41
C VAL A 82 -5.92 -5.31 -8.10
N GLN A 83 -5.46 -5.94 -7.01
CA GLN A 83 -5.95 -7.25 -6.54
C GLN A 83 -7.34 -7.20 -5.88
N SER A 84 -8.07 -6.10 -6.04
CA SER A 84 -9.47 -5.97 -5.62
C SER A 84 -9.71 -6.11 -4.11
N PHE A 85 -8.70 -5.87 -3.27
CA PHE A 85 -8.92 -5.67 -1.83
C PHE A 85 -9.87 -4.49 -1.59
N THR A 86 -10.66 -4.54 -0.51
CA THR A 86 -11.40 -3.37 -0.01
C THR A 86 -10.41 -2.32 0.52
N ALA A 87 -10.84 -1.07 0.62
CA ALA A 87 -10.01 0.01 1.18
C ALA A 87 -9.50 -0.34 2.57
N SER A 88 -10.40 -0.84 3.44
CA SER A 88 -10.04 -1.25 4.80
C SER A 88 -8.99 -2.35 4.81
N HIS A 89 -9.14 -3.41 4.02
CA HIS A 89 -8.13 -4.47 3.99
C HIS A 89 -6.80 -3.98 3.41
N ALA A 90 -6.84 -3.16 2.34
CA ALA A 90 -5.66 -2.63 1.68
C ALA A 90 -4.81 -1.69 2.55
N THR A 91 -5.40 -1.03 3.55
CA THR A 91 -4.71 -0.08 4.44
C THR A 91 -4.56 -0.55 5.88
N ALA A 92 -5.31 -1.57 6.32
CA ALA A 92 -5.33 -2.05 7.71
C ALA A 92 -3.95 -2.43 8.28
N PHE A 93 -3.01 -2.82 7.42
CA PHE A 93 -1.66 -3.17 7.85
C PHE A 93 -0.95 -2.02 8.58
N VAL A 94 -1.24 -0.76 8.26
CA VAL A 94 -0.65 0.40 8.96
C VAL A 94 -0.99 0.36 10.46
N PHE A 95 -2.24 0.02 10.79
CA PHE A 95 -2.69 -0.06 12.18
C PHE A 95 -2.13 -1.26 12.93
N TYR A 96 -1.75 -2.34 12.22
CA TYR A 96 -1.13 -3.51 12.86
C TYR A 96 0.16 -3.14 13.60
N LEU A 97 0.87 -2.10 13.13
CA LEU A 97 2.08 -1.61 13.78
C LEU A 97 1.81 -1.07 15.20
N LYS A 98 0.59 -0.57 15.48
CA LYS A 98 0.19 -0.16 16.85
C LYS A 98 0.26 -1.33 17.83
N HIS A 99 -0.16 -2.53 17.41
CA HIS A 99 -0.12 -3.72 18.24
C HIS A 99 1.32 -4.18 18.52
N LEU A 100 2.16 -4.22 17.47
CA LEU A 100 3.57 -4.61 17.60
C LEU A 100 4.34 -3.66 18.53
N VAL A 101 4.10 -2.36 18.40
CA VAL A 101 4.77 -1.35 19.22
C VAL A 101 4.27 -1.38 20.65
N LYS A 102 2.96 -1.55 20.88
CA LYS A 102 2.39 -1.63 22.23
C LYS A 102 2.98 -2.80 23.03
N GLU A 103 3.09 -3.97 22.41
CA GLU A 103 3.68 -5.16 23.06
C GLU A 103 5.12 -4.93 23.52
N LEU A 104 5.91 -4.21 22.73
CA LEU A 104 7.30 -3.88 23.06
C LEU A 104 7.38 -2.76 24.10
N ALA A 105 6.57 -1.72 23.96
CA ALA A 105 6.54 -0.57 24.85
C ALA A 105 6.12 -0.95 26.27
N ASP A 106 5.19 -1.89 26.43
CA ASP A 106 4.73 -2.39 27.73
C ASP A 106 5.81 -3.16 28.47
N LYS A 107 6.62 -3.95 27.74
CA LYS A 107 7.73 -4.73 28.32
C LYS A 107 8.85 -3.84 28.87
N GLU A 108 9.06 -2.68 28.26
CA GLU A 108 10.18 -1.77 28.53
C GLU A 108 9.76 -0.50 29.31
N ALA A 109 8.51 -0.46 29.76
CA ALA A 109 7.89 0.65 30.49
C ALA A 109 8.14 2.02 29.82
N CYS A 110 7.91 2.10 28.51
CA CYS A 110 8.00 3.36 27.76
C CYS A 110 6.94 4.37 28.23
N LYS A 111 7.23 5.65 28.05
CA LYS A 111 6.35 6.74 28.46
C LYS A 111 5.05 6.75 27.64
N PRO A 112 3.87 6.91 28.26
CA PRO A 112 2.60 6.99 27.55
C PRO A 112 2.55 8.09 26.48
N GLU A 113 3.20 9.23 26.73
CA GLU A 113 3.23 10.37 25.80
C GLU A 113 3.94 10.00 24.49
N GLU A 114 5.08 9.31 24.57
CA GLU A 114 5.84 8.87 23.38
C GLU A 114 5.03 7.85 22.55
N ILE A 115 4.26 6.99 23.22
CA ILE A 115 3.37 6.02 22.55
C ILE A 115 2.23 6.75 21.83
N PHE A 116 1.63 7.76 22.48
CA PHE A 116 0.56 8.57 21.90
C PHE A 116 1.03 9.36 20.67
N ASP A 117 2.20 9.98 20.74
CA ASP A 117 2.81 10.67 19.60
C ASP A 117 3.05 9.72 18.42
N PHE A 118 3.52 8.50 18.72
CA PHE A 118 3.70 7.47 17.69
C PHE A 118 2.37 7.02 17.06
N TRP A 119 1.30 6.87 17.85
CA TRP A 119 -0.03 6.56 17.30
C TRP A 119 -0.55 7.67 16.40
N SER A 120 -0.37 8.92 16.80
CA SER A 120 -0.77 10.09 16.00
C SER A 120 -0.03 10.13 14.66
N LYS A 121 1.27 9.78 14.64
CA LYS A 121 2.03 9.60 13.38
C LYS A 121 1.44 8.48 12.51
N LEU A 122 1.07 7.34 13.09
CA LEU A 122 0.47 6.24 12.34
C LEU A 122 -0.91 6.58 11.77
N ASP A 123 -1.69 7.41 12.45
CA ASP A 123 -2.98 7.87 11.94
C ASP A 123 -2.78 8.75 10.68
N ALA A 124 -1.78 9.63 10.68
CA ALA A 124 -1.40 10.38 9.48
C ALA A 124 -0.93 9.47 8.33
N VAL A 125 -0.12 8.45 8.63
CA VAL A 125 0.33 7.45 7.64
C VAL A 125 -0.86 6.66 7.06
N ALA A 126 -1.86 6.34 7.89
CA ALA A 126 -3.05 5.63 7.45
C ALA A 126 -3.90 6.45 6.48
N LEU A 127 -3.98 7.78 6.68
CA LEU A 127 -4.65 8.69 5.75
C LEU A 127 -3.92 8.74 4.40
N ILE A 128 -2.59 8.85 4.40
CA ILE A 128 -1.78 8.79 3.17
C ILE A 128 -2.02 7.45 2.44
N ALA A 129 -2.01 6.35 3.18
CA ALA A 129 -2.27 5.02 2.62
C ALA A 129 -3.67 4.93 1.97
N PHE A 130 -4.68 5.53 2.60
CA PHE A 130 -6.03 5.61 2.06
C PHE A 130 -6.09 6.42 0.77
N ASP A 131 -5.45 7.59 0.73
CA ASP A 131 -5.39 8.43 -0.48
C ASP A 131 -4.76 7.68 -1.65
N ILE A 132 -3.62 7.00 -1.43
CA ILE A 132 -2.96 6.17 -2.44
C ILE A 132 -3.93 5.11 -2.99
N TYR A 133 -4.62 4.41 -2.09
CA TYR A 133 -5.58 3.38 -2.49
C TYR A 133 -6.70 3.98 -3.35
N MET A 134 -7.25 5.12 -2.94
CA MET A 134 -8.33 5.80 -3.67
C MET A 134 -7.86 6.26 -5.06
N THR A 135 -6.68 6.89 -5.16
CA THR A 135 -6.09 7.26 -6.46
C THR A 135 -5.92 6.05 -7.38
N CYS A 136 -5.46 4.91 -6.84
CA CYS A 136 -5.33 3.68 -7.63
C CYS A 136 -6.69 3.16 -8.10
N ARG A 137 -7.71 3.14 -7.23
CA ARG A 137 -9.05 2.65 -7.57
C ARG A 137 -9.76 3.54 -8.58
N GLU A 138 -9.66 4.86 -8.44
CA GLU A 138 -10.15 5.83 -9.41
C GLU A 138 -9.55 5.56 -10.78
N LYS A 139 -8.23 5.37 -10.87
CA LYS A 139 -7.56 5.08 -12.14
C LYS A 139 -8.04 3.76 -12.75
N VAL A 140 -8.21 2.72 -11.94
CA VAL A 140 -8.74 1.43 -12.39
C VAL A 140 -10.16 1.58 -12.95
N TYR A 141 -11.01 2.38 -12.31
CA TYR A 141 -12.37 2.62 -12.79
C TYR A 141 -12.40 3.48 -14.05
N GLU A 142 -11.57 4.50 -14.15
CA GLU A 142 -11.41 5.32 -15.35
C GLU A 142 -11.01 4.47 -16.56
N ILE A 143 -10.05 3.55 -16.38
CA ILE A 143 -9.61 2.61 -17.43
C ILE A 143 -10.77 1.70 -17.85
N LYS A 144 -11.51 1.13 -16.88
CA LYS A 144 -12.66 0.25 -17.17
C LYS A 144 -13.77 0.98 -17.92
N ALA A 145 -14.08 2.21 -17.52
CA ALA A 145 -15.10 3.02 -18.16
C ALA A 145 -14.71 3.40 -19.60
N SER A 146 -13.45 3.81 -19.79
CA SER A 146 -12.89 4.12 -21.11
C SER A 146 -12.92 2.90 -22.04
N GLU A 147 -12.45 1.75 -21.58
CA GLU A 147 -12.44 0.52 -22.41
C GLU A 147 -13.87 0.09 -22.79
N GLN A 148 -14.83 0.21 -21.87
CA GLN A 148 -16.22 -0.12 -22.17
C GLN A 148 -16.83 0.83 -23.19
N ARG A 149 -16.54 2.14 -23.09
CA ARG A 149 -16.97 3.15 -24.07
C ARG A 149 -16.37 2.84 -25.44
N ASP A 150 -15.07 2.59 -25.50
CA ASP A 150 -14.36 2.36 -26.76
C ASP A 150 -14.80 1.05 -27.42
N ARG A 151 -15.03 -0.01 -26.63
CA ARG A 151 -15.61 -1.27 -27.14
C ARG A 151 -17.00 -1.05 -27.73
N THR A 152 -17.83 -0.25 -27.07
CA THR A 152 -19.20 0.07 -27.52
C THR A 152 -19.16 0.88 -28.81
N PHE A 153 -18.32 1.92 -28.87
CA PHE A 153 -18.09 2.71 -30.07
C PHE A 153 -17.62 1.85 -31.25
N ARG A 154 -16.59 1.02 -31.04
CA ARG A 154 -16.08 0.09 -32.08
C ARG A 154 -17.14 -0.88 -32.58
N ALA A 155 -18.05 -1.34 -31.71
CA ALA A 155 -19.15 -2.22 -32.10
C ALA A 155 -20.18 -1.48 -32.99
N PHE A 156 -20.57 -0.26 -32.61
CA PHE A 156 -21.49 0.55 -33.40
C PHE A 156 -20.90 0.97 -34.75
N HIS A 157 -19.62 1.35 -34.77
CA HIS A 157 -18.91 1.66 -36.02
C HIS A 157 -18.89 0.46 -36.97
N ARG A 158 -18.55 -0.74 -36.47
CA ARG A 158 -18.57 -1.98 -37.28
C ARG A 158 -19.96 -2.35 -37.79
N ALA A 159 -21.02 -1.99 -37.07
CA ALA A 159 -22.41 -2.20 -37.47
C ALA A 159 -22.92 -1.14 -38.47
N GLY A 160 -22.10 -0.14 -38.83
CA GLY A 160 -22.51 0.98 -39.68
C GLY A 160 -23.51 1.94 -39.02
N LEU A 161 -23.63 1.89 -37.69
CA LEU A 161 -24.57 2.70 -36.91
C LEU A 161 -23.96 4.05 -36.49
N VAL A 162 -22.65 4.22 -36.65
CA VAL A 162 -21.89 5.45 -36.35
C VAL A 162 -20.85 5.64 -37.46
N ASN A 163 -20.79 6.84 -38.03
CA ASN A 163 -19.75 7.24 -38.98
C ASN A 163 -18.73 8.13 -38.27
N GLU A 164 -17.44 7.93 -38.54
CA GLU A 164 -16.38 8.83 -38.05
C GLU A 164 -16.56 10.22 -38.68
N THR A 165 -17.05 11.20 -37.90
CA THR A 165 -16.96 12.61 -38.29
C THR A 165 -15.50 13.06 -38.19
N PRO A 166 -14.97 13.85 -39.16
CA PRO A 166 -13.55 14.21 -39.22
C PRO A 166 -12.97 14.94 -38.00
N GLU A 167 -13.78 15.37 -37.04
CA GLU A 167 -13.39 16.14 -35.86
C GLU A 167 -12.86 15.29 -34.68
N ASP A 168 -13.00 13.96 -34.71
CA ASP A 168 -12.62 13.07 -33.60
C ASP A 168 -11.18 12.54 -33.63
N LYS A 169 -10.30 13.10 -34.48
CA LYS A 169 -8.87 12.78 -34.38
C LYS A 169 -8.29 13.50 -33.15
N PRO A 170 -7.80 12.79 -32.11
CA PRO A 170 -7.06 13.45 -31.05
C PRO A 170 -5.85 14.12 -31.70
N GLY A 171 -5.79 15.45 -31.60
CA GLY A 171 -4.68 16.24 -32.10
C GLY A 171 -3.37 15.71 -31.53
N LEU A 172 -2.52 15.19 -32.41
CA LEU A 172 -1.11 14.98 -32.11
C LEU A 172 -0.43 16.33 -32.29
N GLU A 173 -0.31 17.08 -31.19
CA GLU A 173 0.75 18.07 -30.98
C GLU A 173 1.46 17.76 -29.66
#